data_AF-A0A7K7U1U0-F1
#
_entry.id   AF-A0A7K7U1U0-F1
#
_cell.length_a   1.000
_cell.length_b   1.000
_cell.length_c   1.000
_cell.angle_alpha   90.00
_cell.angle_beta   90.00
_cell.angle_gamma   90.00
#
_symmetry.space_group_name_H-M   'P 1'
#
loop_
_entity.id
_entity.type
_entity.pdbx_description
1 polymer ?
#
loop_
_entity_poly.entity_id
_entity_poly.type
_entity_poly.pdbx_seq_one_letter_code
_entity_poly.pdbx_strand_id
1 'polypeptide(L)'
;KLEGLKTIAVTTNGINLARLLPRLKEAGLNAINISLDTLVPAKFEFIVRRKGTGLSSKATVHSLLTDFRCLLFLQVNCVVMRGFNEDELLGFVDFTKDLPLDVRFIEYMPFDG
;
A
#
# COMPACT_ATOMS: atom_id res chain seq x y z
N LYS A 1 20.49 14.31 8.08
CA LYS A 1 19.59 13.57 8.99
C LYS A 1 19.42 14.41 10.24
N LEU A 2 18.17 14.61 10.69
CA LEU A 2 17.88 15.34 11.92
C LEU A 2 18.27 14.47 13.13
N GLU A 3 18.93 15.04 14.12
CA GLU A 3 19.30 14.31 15.34
C GLU A 3 18.04 13.78 16.04
N GLY A 4 18.09 12.52 16.49
CA GLY A 4 16.97 11.83 17.15
C GLY A 4 15.90 11.26 16.20
N LEU A 5 15.85 11.65 14.92
CA LEU A 5 14.87 11.13 13.97
C LEU A 5 15.24 9.72 13.48
N LYS A 6 14.52 8.71 13.98
CA LYS A 6 14.75 7.28 13.67
C LYS A 6 14.02 6.80 12.41
N THR A 7 12.82 7.32 12.17
CA THR A 7 11.93 6.83 11.11
C THR A 7 11.27 7.99 10.38
N ILE A 8 11.28 7.91 9.05
CA ILE A 8 10.50 8.76 8.15
C ILE A 8 9.62 7.82 7.35
N ALA A 9 8.31 7.95 7.53
CA ALA A 9 7.31 7.13 6.88
C ALA A 9 6.46 7.96 5.92
N VAL A 10 5.96 7.33 4.86
CA VAL A 10 4.95 7.92 3.97
C VAL A 10 3.78 6.96 3.81
N THR A 11 2.57 7.51 3.70
CA THR A 11 1.37 6.76 3.33
C THR A 11 0.96 7.16 1.92
N THR A 12 0.70 6.20 1.04
CA THR A 12 0.43 6.45 -0.37
C THR A 12 -0.43 5.36 -0.99
N ASN A 13 -1.17 5.68 -2.06
CA ASN A 13 -1.86 4.68 -2.88
C ASN A 13 -0.92 4.00 -3.90
N GLY A 14 0.37 4.31 -3.89
CA GLY A 14 1.38 3.67 -4.74
C GLY A 14 1.47 4.21 -6.17
N ILE A 15 0.50 5.00 -6.66
CA ILE A 15 0.40 5.38 -8.08
C ILE A 15 1.66 6.10 -8.59
N ASN A 16 2.16 7.05 -7.81
CA ASN A 16 3.37 7.81 -8.17
C ASN A 16 4.64 7.28 -7.50
N LEU A 17 4.52 6.19 -6.73
CA LEU A 17 5.58 5.78 -5.82
C LEU A 17 6.82 5.38 -6.59
N ALA A 18 6.72 4.53 -7.62
CA ALA A 18 7.86 4.09 -8.43
C ALA A 18 8.70 5.27 -8.96
N ARG A 19 8.06 6.36 -9.38
CA ARG A 19 8.75 7.56 -9.90
C ARG A 19 9.39 8.41 -8.81
N LEU A 20 8.74 8.55 -7.65
CA LEU A 20 9.19 9.44 -6.57
C LEU A 20 10.18 8.77 -5.62
N LEU A 21 10.11 7.44 -5.54
CA LEU A 21 10.77 6.66 -4.52
C LEU A 21 12.30 6.77 -4.48
N PRO A 22 13.04 6.86 -5.62
CA PRO A 22 14.48 7.10 -5.56
C PRO A 22 14.82 8.40 -4.80
N ARG A 23 14.10 9.49 -5.10
CA ARG A 23 14.30 10.79 -4.42
C ARG A 23 13.87 10.75 -2.96
N LEU A 24 12.80 10.02 -2.64
CA LEU A 24 12.35 9.85 -1.25
C LEU A 24 13.37 9.06 -0.42
N LYS A 25 13.99 8.03 -1.01
CA LYS A 25 15.07 7.25 -0.38
C LYS A 25 16.30 8.12 -0.09
N GLU A 26 16.72 8.94 -1.06
CA GLU A 26 17.81 9.91 -0.89
C GLU A 26 17.51 10.92 0.24
N ALA A 27 16.25 11.32 0.37
CA ALA A 27 15.79 12.20 1.45
C ALA A 27 15.72 11.51 2.83
N GLY A 28 15.90 10.18 2.90
CA GLY A 28 15.94 9.42 4.15
C GLY A 28 14.64 8.69 4.51
N LEU A 29 13.70 8.52 3.57
CA LEU A 29 12.52 7.67 3.76
C LEU A 29 12.93 6.23 4.08
N ASN A 30 12.40 5.65 5.16
CA ASN A 30 12.70 4.29 5.59
C ASN A 30 11.47 3.44 5.99
N ALA A 31 10.24 3.97 5.88
CA ALA A 31 9.01 3.20 5.99
C ALA A 31 7.95 3.66 4.96
N ILE A 32 7.15 2.71 4.45
CA ILE A 32 6.07 2.97 3.49
C ILE A 32 4.80 2.23 3.93
N ASN A 33 3.70 2.96 3.96
CA ASN A 33 2.35 2.43 4.11
C ASN A 33 1.62 2.57 2.77
N ILE A 34 1.16 1.47 2.20
CA ILE A 34 0.38 1.46 0.98
C ILE A 34 -1.09 1.33 1.34
N SER A 35 -1.89 2.31 0.95
CA SER A 35 -3.35 2.21 0.99
C SER A 35 -3.81 1.37 -0.20
N LEU A 36 -4.39 0.22 0.09
CA LEU A 36 -4.85 -0.74 -0.90
C LEU A 36 -6.09 -1.47 -0.40
N ASP A 37 -7.24 -1.08 -0.95
CA ASP A 37 -8.54 -1.61 -0.50
C ASP A 37 -9.05 -2.78 -1.35
N THR A 38 -8.36 -3.15 -2.45
CA THR A 38 -8.78 -4.27 -3.28
C THR A 38 -7.63 -4.85 -4.12
N LEU A 39 -7.60 -6.18 -4.22
CA LEU A 39 -6.71 -6.92 -5.11
C LEU A 39 -7.27 -7.06 -6.52
N VAL A 40 -8.54 -6.65 -6.73
CA VAL A 40 -9.24 -6.72 -8.01
C VAL A 40 -9.08 -5.40 -8.78
N PRO A 41 -8.41 -5.39 -9.95
CA PRO A 41 -8.15 -4.15 -10.70
C PRO A 41 -9.41 -3.35 -11.04
N ALA A 42 -10.52 -4.02 -11.37
CA ALA A 42 -11.78 -3.35 -11.70
C ALA A 42 -12.38 -2.60 -10.49
N LYS A 43 -12.33 -3.20 -9.28
CA LYS A 43 -12.79 -2.53 -8.05
C LYS A 43 -11.87 -1.36 -7.71
N PHE A 44 -10.57 -1.47 -7.97
CA PHE A 44 -9.61 -0.37 -7.75
C PHE A 44 -9.93 0.84 -8.65
N GLU A 45 -10.14 0.61 -9.95
CA GLU A 45 -10.51 1.69 -10.88
C GLU A 45 -11.84 2.36 -10.48
N PHE A 46 -12.79 1.59 -9.94
CA PHE A 46 -14.04 2.10 -9.41
C PHE A 46 -13.82 3.06 -8.22
N ILE A 47 -12.98 2.68 -7.25
CA ILE A 47 -12.65 3.51 -6.09
C ILE A 47 -11.89 4.78 -6.52
N VAL A 48 -10.85 4.63 -7.34
CA VAL A 48 -9.95 5.74 -7.72
C VAL A 48 -10.56 6.65 -8.79
N ARG A 49 -11.65 6.22 -9.45
CA ARG A 49 -12.34 6.94 -10.53
C ARG A 49 -11.41 7.36 -11.69
N ARG A 50 -10.34 6.59 -11.93
CA ARG A 50 -9.36 6.82 -13.01
C ARG A 50 -9.05 5.53 -13.75
N LYS A 51 -9.44 5.48 -15.03
CA LYS A 51 -9.15 4.36 -15.94
C LYS A 51 -7.65 4.25 -16.25
N GLY A 52 -7.15 3.03 -16.39
CA GLY A 52 -5.79 2.80 -16.88
C GLY A 52 -4.70 3.11 -15.86
N THR A 53 -5.06 3.32 -14.59
CA THR A 53 -4.10 3.40 -13.47
C THR A 53 -3.64 2.01 -13.04
N GLY A 54 -3.56 1.07 -14.00
CA GLY A 54 -3.33 -0.37 -13.91
C GLY A 54 -1.97 -0.80 -13.34
N LEU A 55 -1.48 -0.08 -12.35
CA LEU A 55 -0.77 -0.65 -11.24
C LEU A 55 -1.69 -1.69 -10.62
N SER A 56 -1.62 -2.92 -11.14
CA SER A 56 -2.02 -4.09 -10.41
C SER A 56 -1.42 -3.92 -9.02
N SER A 57 -2.28 -3.78 -8.04
CA SER A 57 -1.88 -3.47 -6.68
C SER A 57 -0.85 -4.47 -6.15
N LYS A 58 -0.97 -5.72 -6.60
CA LYS A 58 0.02 -6.79 -6.43
C LYS A 58 1.35 -6.49 -7.11
N ALA A 59 1.34 -6.09 -8.39
CA ALA A 59 2.56 -5.75 -9.13
C ALA A 59 3.33 -4.57 -8.49
N THR A 60 2.59 -3.58 -7.97
CA THR A 60 3.17 -2.45 -7.23
C THR A 60 3.88 -2.92 -5.97
N VAL A 61 3.19 -3.72 -5.16
CA VAL A 61 3.75 -4.29 -3.93
C VAL A 61 4.96 -5.18 -4.24
N HIS A 62 4.88 -6.06 -5.26
CA HIS A 62 6.00 -6.91 -5.66
C HIS A 62 7.21 -6.12 -6.18
N SER A 63 6.98 -5.06 -6.96
CA SER A 63 8.04 -4.18 -7.44
C SER A 63 8.76 -3.53 -6.26
N LEU A 64 8.00 -3.00 -5.29
CA LEU A 64 8.55 -2.40 -4.08
C LEU A 64 9.33 -3.42 -3.24
N LEU A 65 8.81 -4.63 -3.07
CA LEU A 65 9.56 -5.68 -2.37
C LEU A 65 10.88 -6.01 -3.05
N THR A 66 10.93 -5.99 -4.38
CA THR A 66 12.13 -6.31 -5.15
C THR A 66 13.16 -5.19 -5.06
N ASP A 67 12.73 -3.94 -5.25
CA ASP A 67 13.60 -2.77 -5.25
C ASP A 67 14.09 -2.39 -3.83
N PHE A 68 13.39 -2.87 -2.79
CA PHE A 68 13.61 -2.45 -1.40
C PHE A 68 13.87 -3.57 -0.40
N ARG A 69 14.25 -4.78 -0.87
CA ARG A 69 14.56 -5.96 -0.03
C ARG A 69 15.43 -5.68 1.21
N CYS A 70 16.22 -4.61 1.21
CA CYS A 70 17.25 -4.38 2.21
C CYS A 70 16.99 -3.23 3.20
N LEU A 71 15.97 -2.35 3.02
CA LEU A 71 16.01 -1.04 3.69
C LEU A 71 14.69 -0.43 4.18
N LEU A 72 13.51 -0.99 3.89
CA LEU A 72 12.24 -0.35 4.26
C LEU A 72 11.23 -1.29 4.91
N PHE A 73 10.58 -0.79 5.97
CA PHE A 73 9.36 -1.39 6.51
C PHE A 73 8.21 -1.11 5.54
N LEU A 74 7.62 -2.16 4.97
CA LEU A 74 6.49 -2.06 4.06
C LEU A 74 5.23 -2.58 4.74
N GLN A 75 4.18 -1.77 4.69
CA GLN A 75 2.87 -2.10 5.27
C GLN A 75 1.78 -1.84 4.25
N VAL A 76 0.75 -2.68 4.25
CA VAL A 76 -0.44 -2.55 3.42
C VAL A 76 -1.63 -2.30 4.35
N ASN A 77 -2.32 -1.18 4.13
CA ASN A 77 -3.55 -0.82 4.84
C ASN A 77 -4.74 -1.04 3.91
N CYS A 78 -5.68 -1.87 4.35
CA CYS A 78 -6.93 -2.17 3.65
C CYS A 78 -8.10 -1.74 4.53
N VAL A 79 -8.87 -0.76 4.10
CA VAL A 79 -10.12 -0.38 4.76
C VAL A 79 -11.21 -1.35 4.31
N VAL A 80 -11.77 -2.09 5.27
CA VAL A 80 -12.77 -3.14 5.00
C VAL A 80 -14.16 -2.51 4.99
N MET A 81 -14.84 -2.64 3.85
CA MET A 81 -16.16 -2.12 3.57
C MET A 81 -17.11 -3.27 3.25
N ARG A 82 -18.17 -3.41 4.05
CA ARG A 82 -19.21 -4.43 3.86
C ARG A 82 -19.96 -4.24 2.54
N GLY A 83 -20.21 -5.33 1.83
CA GLY A 83 -20.80 -5.39 0.49
C GLY A 83 -19.82 -5.04 -0.64
N PHE A 84 -18.53 -4.84 -0.35
CA PHE A 84 -17.58 -4.31 -1.33
C PHE A 84 -16.28 -5.11 -1.44
N ASN A 85 -15.52 -5.24 -0.35
CA ASN A 85 -14.22 -5.92 -0.34
C ASN A 85 -14.01 -6.88 0.84
N GLU A 86 -15.05 -7.16 1.65
CA GLU A 86 -14.91 -8.12 2.75
C GLU A 86 -14.62 -9.55 2.27
N ASP A 87 -14.99 -9.86 1.02
CA ASP A 87 -14.71 -11.11 0.33
C ASP A 87 -13.23 -11.29 0.00
N GLU A 88 -12.43 -10.21 0.03
CA GLU A 88 -11.03 -10.22 -0.37
C GLU A 88 -10.05 -10.41 0.80
N LEU A 89 -10.50 -10.42 2.06
CA LEU A 89 -9.64 -10.51 3.25
C LEU A 89 -8.68 -11.70 3.20
N LEU A 90 -9.19 -12.90 2.88
CA LEU A 90 -8.36 -14.10 2.74
C LEU A 90 -7.39 -13.96 1.56
N GLY A 91 -7.81 -13.31 0.47
CA GLY A 91 -6.94 -13.01 -0.66
C GLY A 91 -5.77 -12.11 -0.30
N PHE A 92 -5.98 -11.13 0.60
CA PHE A 92 -4.91 -10.31 1.16
C PHE A 92 -3.97 -11.12 2.05
N VAL A 93 -4.50 -11.95 2.95
CA VAL A 93 -3.68 -12.84 3.80
C VAL A 93 -2.82 -13.75 2.94
N ASP A 94 -3.41 -14.42 1.95
CA ASP A 94 -2.69 -15.30 1.02
C ASP A 94 -1.66 -14.56 0.19
N PHE A 95 -1.94 -13.31 -0.17
CA PHE A 95 -1.00 -12.49 -0.91
C PHE A 95 0.23 -12.10 -0.07
N THR A 96 0.05 -11.82 1.23
CA THR A 96 1.11 -11.27 2.07
C THR A 96 1.82 -12.29 2.94
N LYS A 97 1.26 -13.48 3.17
CA LYS A 97 1.78 -14.48 4.14
C LYS A 97 3.24 -14.88 3.94
N ASP A 98 3.72 -14.88 2.70
CA ASP A 98 5.10 -15.29 2.34
C ASP A 98 5.99 -14.10 1.99
N LEU A 99 5.49 -12.87 2.18
CA LEU A 99 6.19 -11.63 1.85
C LEU A 99 6.64 -10.93 3.15
N PRO A 100 7.79 -10.23 3.15
CA PRO A 100 8.26 -9.47 4.31
C PRO A 100 7.49 -8.14 4.41
N LEU A 101 6.16 -8.22 4.52
CA LEU A 101 5.27 -7.06 4.64
C LEU A 101 4.09 -7.39 5.55
N ASP A 102 3.59 -6.38 6.26
CA ASP A 102 2.41 -6.53 7.10
C ASP A 102 1.16 -6.08 6.33
N VAL A 103 0.06 -6.82 6.46
CA VAL A 103 -1.28 -6.34 6.10
C VAL A 103 -2.06 -5.92 7.34
N ARG A 104 -2.75 -4.78 7.26
CA ARG A 104 -3.61 -4.23 8.31
C ARG A 104 -5.00 -4.02 7.77
N PHE A 105 -5.96 -4.72 8.34
CA PHE A 105 -7.38 -4.51 8.09
C PHE A 105 -7.88 -3.42 9.04
N ILE A 106 -8.50 -2.40 8.47
CA ILE A 106 -9.01 -1.23 9.19
C ILE A 106 -10.52 -1.21 9.01
N GLU A 107 -11.26 -1.10 10.10
CA GLU A 107 -12.71 -0.95 10.04
C GLU A 107 -13.09 0.35 9.34
N TYR A 108 -14.03 0.29 8.39
CA TYR A 108 -14.57 1.48 7.77
C TYR A 108 -15.32 2.33 8.78
N MET A 109 -14.90 3.58 8.94
CA MET A 109 -15.59 4.58 9.77
C MET A 109 -16.41 5.50 8.86
N PRO A 110 -17.75 5.41 8.84
CA PRO A 110 -18.58 6.36 8.13
C PRO A 110 -18.47 7.73 8.81
N PHE A 111 -18.14 8.76 8.04
CA PHE A 111 -18.31 10.14 8.49
C PHE A 111 -19.75 10.54 8.15
N ASP A 112 -20.68 10.25 9.07
CA ASP A 112 -21.97 10.92 9.08
C ASP A 112 -21.71 12.36 9.56
N GLY A 113 -21.63 13.28 8.60
CA GLY A 113 -21.61 14.72 8.85
C GLY A 113 -22.99 15.27 9.16
#